data_AF-A0A4Q2UTA5-F1
#
_entry.id   AF-A0A4Q2UTA5-F1
#
_cell.length_a   1.000
_cell.length_b   1.000
_cell.length_c   1.000
_cell.angle_alpha   90.00
_cell.angle_beta   90.00
_cell.angle_gamma   90.00
#
_symmetry.space_group_name_H-M   'P 1'
#
loop_
_entity.id
_entity.type
_entity.pdbx_description
1 polymer ?
#
loop_
_entity_poly.entity_id
_entity_poly.type
_entity_poly.pdbx_seq_one_letter_code
_entity_poly.pdbx_strand_id
1 'polypeptide(L)'
;MKVAVQNARITGLEEQMAQVRRGKKRKAVPNPNRRFMALAETLTAGEALPDSKKAEIEVDVDEKDESVIEVGVRSEDESDDFRVVTKHCQRTRSGRKIKKPRRE
;
A
#
# COMPACT_ATOMS: atom_id res chain seq x y z
N MET A 1 -20.09 27.92 39.10
CA MET A 1 -20.34 27.32 37.76
C MET A 1 -19.08 27.06 36.93
N LYS A 2 -17.96 27.80 37.09
CA LYS A 2 -16.75 27.63 36.26
C LYS A 2 -16.05 26.27 36.39
N VAL A 3 -16.05 25.67 37.58
CA VAL A 3 -15.40 24.37 37.85
C VAL A 3 -16.09 23.22 37.13
N ALA A 4 -17.43 23.21 37.10
CA ALA A 4 -18.19 22.17 36.40
C ALA A 4 -17.93 22.16 34.88
N VAL A 5 -17.84 23.35 34.28
CA VAL A 5 -17.52 23.52 32.86
C VAL A 5 -16.10 23.04 32.55
N GLN A 6 -15.13 23.34 33.43
CA GLN A 6 -13.76 22.87 33.28
C GLN A 6 -13.64 21.36 33.41
N ASN A 7 -14.34 20.75 34.37
CA ASN A 7 -14.34 19.30 34.56
C ASN A 7 -14.92 18.59 33.33
N ALA A 8 -16.04 19.09 32.78
CA ALA A 8 -16.63 18.55 31.55
C ALA A 8 -15.67 18.64 30.35
N ARG A 9 -14.88 19.73 30.27
CA ARG A 9 -13.86 19.91 29.23
C ARG A 9 -12.70 18.93 29.40
N ILE A 10 -12.23 18.72 30.63
CA ILE A 10 -11.15 17.78 30.95
C ILE A 10 -11.56 16.35 30.59
N THR A 11 -12.75 15.92 31.02
CA THR A 11 -13.24 14.56 30.70
C THR A 11 -13.39 14.33 29.20
N GLY A 12 -13.86 15.32 28.45
CA GLY A 12 -13.95 15.24 26.99
C GLY A 12 -12.58 15.12 26.30
N LEU A 13 -11.58 15.84 26.80
CA LEU A 13 -10.20 15.76 26.30
C LEU A 13 -9.54 14.41 26.63
N GLU A 14 -9.78 13.87 27.83
CA GLU A 14 -9.28 12.56 28.25
C GLU A 14 -9.85 11.43 27.38
N GLU A 15 -11.13 11.50 27.04
CA GLU A 15 -11.78 10.53 26.15
C GLU A 15 -11.19 10.57 24.73
N GLN A 16 -10.98 11.77 24.18
CA GLN A 16 -10.33 11.94 22.87
C GLN A 16 -8.89 11.40 22.90
N MET A 17 -8.13 11.66 23.96
CA MET A 17 -6.78 11.11 24.15
C MET A 17 -6.79 9.58 24.23
N ALA A 18 -7.76 8.98 24.92
CA ALA A 18 -7.93 7.54 24.98
C ALA A 18 -8.25 6.93 23.61
N GLN A 19 -9.08 7.61 22.81
CA GLN A 19 -9.42 7.18 21.45
C GLN A 19 -8.21 7.24 20.51
N VAL A 20 -7.45 8.33 20.55
CA VAL A 20 -6.20 8.49 19.78
C VAL A 20 -5.18 7.42 20.18
N ARG A 21 -5.00 7.19 21.49
CA ARG A 21 -4.09 6.14 22.02
C ARG A 21 -4.49 4.73 21.62
N ARG A 22 -5.80 4.42 21.61
CA ARG A 22 -6.31 3.12 21.15
C ARG A 22 -6.07 2.90 19.66
N GLY A 23 -5.98 3.99 18.89
CA GLY A 23 -5.87 3.97 17.44
C GLY A 23 -7.11 3.37 16.76
N LYS A 24 -7.21 3.55 15.44
CA LYS A 24 -8.24 2.84 14.67
C LYS A 24 -7.79 1.39 14.54
N LYS A 25 -8.51 0.45 15.18
CA LYS A 25 -8.30 -0.99 14.95
C LYS A 25 -8.31 -1.21 13.44
N ARG A 26 -7.25 -1.81 12.91
CA ARG A 26 -7.21 -2.21 11.50
C ARG A 26 -8.46 -3.03 11.23
N LYS A 27 -9.28 -2.63 10.25
CA LYS A 27 -10.30 -3.53 9.72
C LYS A 27 -9.55 -4.73 9.17
N ALA A 28 -10.03 -5.94 9.45
CA ALA A 28 -9.43 -7.14 8.89
C ALA A 28 -9.44 -6.97 7.37
N VAL A 29 -8.25 -6.88 6.77
CA VAL A 29 -8.14 -6.95 5.31
C VAL A 29 -8.66 -8.33 4.94
N PRO A 30 -9.69 -8.44 4.07
CA PRO A 30 -10.18 -9.74 3.64
C PRO A 30 -9.00 -10.56 3.13
N ASN A 31 -8.75 -11.72 3.76
CA ASN A 31 -7.64 -12.59 3.36
C ASN A 31 -7.85 -12.98 1.89
N PRO A 32 -6.98 -12.58 0.96
CA PRO A 32 -7.14 -12.91 -0.46
C PRO A 32 -7.22 -14.43 -0.68
N ASN A 33 -6.46 -15.20 0.11
CA ASN A 33 -6.42 -16.65 0.03
C ASN A 33 -7.73 -17.29 0.50
N ARG A 34 -8.54 -16.59 1.32
CA ARG A 34 -9.84 -17.11 1.75
C ARG A 34 -10.81 -17.26 0.59
N ARG A 35 -10.70 -16.40 -0.45
CA ARG A 35 -11.52 -16.54 -1.67
C ARG A 35 -11.16 -17.80 -2.44
N PHE A 36 -9.86 -18.04 -2.62
CA PHE A 36 -9.38 -19.21 -3.36
C PHE A 36 -9.65 -20.53 -2.61
N MET A 37 -9.51 -20.53 -1.28
CA MET A 37 -9.87 -21.69 -0.45
C MET A 37 -11.36 -22.02 -0.57
N ALA A 38 -12.24 -21.02 -0.43
CA ALA A 38 -13.68 -21.23 -0.57
C ALA A 38 -14.07 -21.74 -1.96
N LEU A 39 -13.44 -21.23 -3.03
CA LEU A 39 -13.67 -21.72 -4.40
C LEU A 39 -13.18 -23.17 -4.60
N ALA A 40 -12.03 -23.52 -4.04
CA ALA A 40 -11.54 -24.89 -4.09
C ALA A 40 -12.46 -25.85 -3.33
N GLU A 41 -12.97 -25.43 -2.17
CA GLU A 41 -13.95 -26.17 -1.37
C GLU A 41 -15.26 -26.38 -2.13
N THR A 42 -15.82 -25.34 -2.77
CA THR A 42 -17.06 -25.45 -3.56
C THR A 42 -16.89 -26.35 -4.78
N LEU A 43 -15.73 -26.26 -5.46
CA LEU A 43 -15.40 -27.14 -6.59
C LEU A 43 -15.24 -28.60 -6.15
N THR A 44 -14.62 -28.83 -4.99
CA THR A 44 -14.45 -30.17 -4.42
C THR A 44 -15.79 -30.74 -3.94
N ALA A 45 -16.69 -29.90 -3.44
CA ALA A 45 -18.05 -30.29 -3.06
C ALA A 45 -18.99 -30.54 -4.27
N GLY A 46 -18.51 -30.31 -5.51
CA GLY A 46 -19.31 -30.47 -6.73
C GLY A 46 -20.45 -29.46 -6.84
N GLU A 47 -20.38 -28.35 -6.11
CA GLU A 47 -21.40 -27.31 -6.09
C GLU A 47 -21.26 -26.43 -7.34
N ALA A 48 -22.38 -26.16 -8.03
CA ALA A 48 -22.37 -25.37 -9.26
C ALA A 48 -21.87 -23.95 -8.97
N LEU A 49 -20.83 -23.52 -9.68
CA LEU A 49 -20.34 -22.14 -9.61
C LEU A 49 -21.46 -21.18 -10.07
N PRO A 50 -21.62 -20.01 -9.42
CA PRO A 50 -22.60 -19.02 -9.87
C PRO A 50 -22.26 -18.58 -11.29
N ASP A 51 -23.27 -18.56 -12.16
CA ASP A 51 -23.13 -18.20 -13.58
C ASP A 51 -22.37 -16.88 -13.75
N SER A 52 -21.21 -16.96 -14.41
CA SER A 52 -20.47 -15.78 -14.83
C SER A 52 -21.24 -15.11 -15.98
N LYS A 53 -22.16 -14.20 -15.67
CA LYS A 53 -22.75 -13.31 -16.67
C LYS A 53 -21.60 -12.51 -17.31
N LYS A 54 -21.34 -12.78 -18.59
CA LYS A 54 -20.33 -12.13 -19.43
C LYS A 54 -20.60 -10.62 -19.47
N ALA A 55 -19.74 -9.82 -18.85
CA ALA A 55 -19.68 -8.39 -19.11
C ALA A 55 -18.74 -8.19 -20.29
N GLU A 56 -19.31 -8.03 -21.48
CA GLU A 56 -18.58 -7.56 -22.66
C GLU A 56 -18.16 -6.11 -22.38
N ILE A 57 -16.86 -5.89 -22.21
CA ILE A 57 -16.29 -4.54 -22.12
C ILE A 57 -15.88 -4.19 -23.55
N GLU A 58 -16.67 -3.33 -24.18
CA GLU A 58 -16.32 -2.70 -25.45
C GLU A 58 -15.12 -1.77 -25.20
N VAL A 59 -13.95 -2.14 -25.72
CA VAL A 59 -12.74 -1.32 -25.68
C VAL A 59 -12.75 -0.48 -26.94
N ASP A 60 -13.19 0.77 -26.81
CA ASP A 60 -13.08 1.77 -27.86
C ASP A 60 -11.61 2.21 -27.94
N VAL A 61 -10.94 1.83 -29.04
CA VAL A 61 -9.56 2.24 -29.32
C VAL A 61 -9.65 3.52 -30.14
N ASP A 62 -9.69 4.66 -29.44
CA ASP A 62 -9.49 5.95 -30.09
C ASP A 62 -8.04 6.05 -30.57
N GLU A 63 -7.82 5.78 -31.86
CA GLU A 63 -6.61 6.18 -32.59
C GLU A 63 -6.58 7.71 -32.70
N LYS A 64 -6.00 8.39 -31.70
CA LYS A 64 -5.49 9.76 -31.85
C LYS A 64 -4.65 10.20 -30.66
N ASP A 65 -3.34 10.21 -30.90
CA ASP A 65 -2.49 11.41 -30.80
C ASP A 65 -1.07 10.97 -30.42
N GLU A 66 -0.24 10.76 -31.45
CA GLU A 66 1.21 10.68 -31.31
C GLU A 66 1.75 12.06 -30.89
N SER A 67 1.67 12.38 -29.60
CA SER A 67 2.29 13.60 -29.09
C SER A 67 3.81 13.43 -29.02
N VAL A 68 4.50 14.04 -29.98
CA VAL A 68 5.95 14.29 -29.99
C VAL A 68 6.33 15.04 -28.70
N ILE A 69 7.06 14.37 -27.82
CA ILE A 69 7.63 14.98 -26.62
C ILE A 69 8.98 15.63 -26.96
N GLU A 70 8.98 16.96 -27.05
CA GLU A 70 10.18 17.78 -27.15
C GLU A 70 10.92 17.75 -25.80
N VAL A 71 12.13 17.17 -25.77
CA VAL A 71 12.97 17.12 -24.57
C VAL A 71 13.86 18.36 -24.55
N GLY A 72 13.42 19.39 -23.83
CA GLY A 72 14.22 20.57 -23.54
C GLY A 72 15.41 20.22 -22.63
N VAL A 73 16.63 20.40 -23.15
CA VAL A 73 17.90 20.24 -22.43
C VAL A 73 18.01 21.31 -21.34
N ARG A 74 17.99 20.88 -20.08
CA ARG A 74 18.32 21.75 -18.94
C ARG A 74 19.71 21.36 -18.44
N SER A 75 20.65 22.29 -18.51
CA SER A 75 22.04 22.12 -18.07
C SER A 75 22.13 21.72 -16.61
N GLU A 76 22.95 20.71 -16.34
CA GLU A 76 23.20 20.12 -15.03
C GLU A 76 23.93 21.13 -14.13
N ASP A 77 23.35 21.38 -12.97
CA ASP A 77 23.94 22.13 -11.88
C ASP A 77 25.02 21.25 -11.23
N GLU A 78 26.23 21.79 -11.10
CA GLU A 78 27.44 21.11 -10.63
C GLU A 78 27.30 20.82 -9.13
N SER A 79 26.81 19.63 -8.79
CA SER A 79 26.75 19.17 -7.40
C SER A 79 27.95 18.28 -7.08
N ASP A 80 28.80 18.75 -6.15
CA ASP A 80 29.97 18.07 -5.63
C ASP A 80 29.70 16.61 -5.23
N ASP A 81 30.43 15.70 -5.88
CA ASP A 81 30.44 14.27 -5.61
C ASP A 81 31.03 13.97 -4.22
N PHE A 82 30.20 13.93 -3.18
CA PHE A 82 30.52 13.11 -2.02
C PHE A 82 30.41 11.65 -2.46
N ARG A 83 31.52 11.10 -2.99
CA ARG A 83 31.70 9.67 -3.29
C ARG A 83 31.55 8.87 -2.00
N VAL A 84 30.32 8.65 -1.55
CA VAL A 84 30.02 7.57 -0.62
C VAL A 84 30.34 6.31 -1.41
N VAL A 85 31.44 5.65 -1.05
CA VAL A 85 31.78 4.32 -1.54
C VAL A 85 30.71 3.36 -1.00
N THR A 86 29.54 3.37 -1.65
CA THR A 86 28.46 2.45 -1.36
C THR A 86 28.92 1.10 -1.88
N LYS A 87 29.43 0.25 -0.98
CA LYS A 87 29.70 -1.15 -1.32
C LYS A 87 28.42 -1.74 -1.93
N HIS A 88 28.49 -2.16 -3.20
CA HIS A 88 27.36 -2.78 -3.88
C HIS A 88 26.89 -3.98 -3.05
N CYS A 89 25.68 -3.88 -2.52
CA CYS A 89 25.08 -4.91 -1.69
C CYS A 89 23.71 -5.23 -2.24
N GLN A 90 23.43 -6.52 -2.34
CA GLN A 90 22.11 -6.98 -2.74
C GLN A 90 21.10 -6.54 -1.68
N ARG A 91 19.97 -6.02 -2.13
CA ARG A 91 18.85 -5.58 -1.28
C ARG A 91 17.62 -6.40 -1.63
N THR A 92 16.79 -6.62 -0.63
CA THR A 92 15.44 -7.17 -0.80
C THR A 92 14.55 -6.15 -1.50
N ARG A 93 13.37 -6.58 -1.98
CA ARG A 93 12.35 -5.68 -2.55
C ARG A 93 11.97 -4.53 -1.61
N SER A 94 12.06 -4.73 -0.29
CA SER A 94 11.79 -3.68 0.71
C SER A 94 13.02 -2.83 1.05
N GLY A 95 14.13 -2.95 0.31
CA GLY A 95 15.35 -2.17 0.50
C GLY A 95 16.29 -2.66 1.60
N ARG A 96 15.96 -3.74 2.32
CA ARG A 96 16.84 -4.30 3.38
C ARG A 96 18.06 -4.97 2.76
N LYS A 97 19.26 -4.64 3.25
CA LYS A 97 20.53 -5.25 2.83
C LYS A 97 20.55 -6.75 3.16
N ILE A 98 20.91 -7.57 2.19
CA ILE A 98 21.09 -9.01 2.33
C ILE A 98 22.43 -9.28 3.03
N LYS A 99 22.40 -10.08 4.11
CA LYS A 99 23.61 -10.49 4.85
C LYS A 99 24.26 -11.68 4.11
N LYS A 100 25.57 -11.58 3.84
CA LYS A 100 26.32 -12.72 3.28
C LYS A 100 26.58 -13.78 4.37
N PRO A 101 26.53 -15.08 4.03
CA PRO A 101 26.91 -16.14 4.97
C PRO A 101 28.40 -16.02 5.33
N ARG A 102 28.77 -16.48 6.53
CA ARG A 102 30.16 -16.53 7.00
C ARG A 102 30.88 -17.63 6.22
N ARG A 103 32.04 -17.34 5.63
CA ARG A 103 32.90 -18.37 5.04
C ARG A 103 33.59 -19.14 6.18
N GLU A 104 33.61 -20.47 6.07
CA GLU A 104 34.41 -21.36 6.93
C GLU A 104 35.91 -21.21 6.62
#